data_AF-A0AAJ2VQG8-F1
#
_entry.id   AF-A0AAJ2VQG8-F1
#
_cell.length_a   1.000
_cell.length_b   1.000
_cell.length_c   1.000
_cell.angle_alpha   90.00
_cell.angle_beta   90.00
_cell.angle_gamma   90.00
#
_symmetry.space_group_name_H-M   'P 1'
#
loop_
_entity.id
_entity.type
_entity.pdbx_description
1 polymer ?
#
loop_
_entity_poly.entity_id
_entity_poly.type
_entity_poly.pdbx_seq_one_letter_code
_entity_poly.pdbx_strand_id
1 'polypeptide(L)'
;MSIQLNMLQPVGHALQADDLLPECLHQFLACSTPDAWLQWALDNPEILLIDHAQCEKKAASTAMSLLYRYVDQPLLLSKMSQLAREELLHFEQVVGLMEKRGVAYSHLTASRYAEGLRKHVRSNDPDRLIDVLIIGALIEARSCERFARLIPYLDEELAKFYRTLVKSEGRHFEDYLLLARQQTSASIDDRIAFFVAREAELITSPDTTFRFHSGVPA
;
A
#
# COMPACT_ATOMS: atom_id res chain seq x y z
N MET A 1 30.71 2.68 6.22
CA MET A 1 30.53 1.83 7.41
C MET A 1 29.54 0.76 6.96
N SER A 2 30.00 -0.46 6.70
CA SER A 2 29.15 -1.52 6.15
C SER A 2 28.09 -1.88 7.19
N ILE A 3 26.81 -1.63 6.88
CA ILE A 3 25.69 -2.12 7.69
C ILE A 3 25.79 -3.64 7.63
N GLN A 4 26.16 -4.28 8.73
CA GLN A 4 25.96 -5.72 8.88
C GLN A 4 24.45 -5.94 8.86
N LEU A 5 23.91 -6.40 7.72
CA LEU A 5 22.57 -6.97 7.68
C LEU A 5 22.58 -8.17 8.63
N ASN A 6 21.96 -8.02 9.81
CA ASN A 6 21.55 -9.18 10.57
C ASN A 6 20.66 -10.02 9.66
N MET A 7 20.96 -11.31 9.54
CA MET A 7 20.16 -12.23 8.75
C MET A 7 18.74 -12.24 9.32
N LEU A 8 17.74 -11.79 8.55
CA LEU A 8 16.33 -11.85 8.94
C LEU A 8 15.98 -13.28 9.40
N GLN A 9 15.56 -13.43 10.66
CA GLN A 9 15.16 -14.72 11.23
C GLN A 9 13.64 -14.73 11.42
N PRO A 10 12.90 -15.64 10.76
CA PRO A 10 11.47 -15.80 10.99
C PRO A 10 11.15 -16.19 12.45
N VAL A 11 10.03 -15.72 12.98
CA VAL A 11 9.60 -15.97 14.38
C VAL A 11 8.84 -17.32 14.51
N GLY A 12 8.89 -18.19 13.49
CA GLY A 12 8.29 -19.52 13.53
C GLY A 12 6.87 -19.63 12.93
N HIS A 13 6.44 -18.65 12.14
CA HIS A 13 5.22 -18.78 11.32
C HIS A 13 5.50 -19.74 10.14
N ALA A 14 4.68 -20.76 9.97
CA ALA A 14 4.82 -21.74 8.88
C ALA A 14 4.41 -21.20 7.50
N LEU A 15 3.78 -20.02 7.45
CA LEU A 15 3.26 -19.41 6.23
C LEU A 15 4.29 -18.45 5.63
N GLN A 16 4.56 -18.60 4.33
CA GLN A 16 5.37 -17.67 3.55
C GLN A 16 4.48 -16.55 2.98
N ALA A 17 5.10 -15.44 2.58
CA ALA A 17 4.37 -14.31 1.97
C ALA A 17 3.59 -14.73 0.72
N ASP A 18 4.20 -15.60 -0.10
CA ASP A 18 3.61 -16.04 -1.38
C ASP A 18 2.35 -16.90 -1.19
N ASP A 19 2.20 -17.55 -0.04
CA ASP A 19 1.00 -18.32 0.32
C ASP A 19 -0.21 -17.42 0.61
N LEU A 20 0.04 -16.14 0.87
CA LEU A 20 -0.98 -15.16 1.30
C LEU A 20 -1.42 -14.23 0.17
N LEU A 21 -0.58 -14.04 -0.86
CA LEU A 21 -0.82 -13.09 -1.92
C LEU A 21 -1.79 -13.63 -2.99
N PRO A 22 -2.75 -12.81 -3.46
CA PRO A 22 -3.56 -13.16 -4.62
C PRO A 22 -2.71 -13.44 -5.86
N GLU A 23 -3.10 -14.43 -6.67
CA GLU A 23 -2.39 -14.78 -7.92
C GLU A 23 -2.24 -13.59 -8.87
N CYS A 24 -3.27 -12.74 -8.96
CA CYS A 24 -3.28 -11.52 -9.77
C CYS A 24 -2.22 -10.50 -9.33
N LEU A 25 -1.77 -10.53 -8.08
CA LEU A 25 -0.78 -9.60 -7.53
C LEU A 25 0.66 -10.07 -7.79
N HIS A 26 0.90 -11.38 -7.80
CA HIS A 26 2.21 -11.99 -8.04
C HIS A 26 2.91 -11.51 -9.31
N GLN A 27 2.15 -11.12 -10.33
CA GLN A 27 2.68 -10.64 -11.62
C GLN A 27 2.43 -9.15 -11.87
N PHE A 28 1.77 -8.45 -10.94
CA PHE A 28 1.43 -7.04 -11.12
C PHE A 28 2.58 -6.09 -10.75
N LEU A 29 3.27 -6.38 -9.64
CA LEU A 29 4.40 -5.57 -9.17
C LEU A 29 5.70 -6.02 -9.85
N ALA A 30 6.53 -5.07 -10.29
CA ALA A 30 7.79 -5.38 -10.98
C ALA A 30 8.96 -5.73 -10.05
N CYS A 31 8.81 -5.56 -8.74
CA CYS A 31 9.80 -5.95 -7.76
C CYS A 31 9.16 -6.37 -6.44
N SER A 32 9.79 -7.33 -5.76
CA SER A 32 9.49 -7.66 -4.37
C SER A 32 9.98 -6.55 -3.44
N THR A 33 9.39 -6.44 -2.25
CA THR A 33 9.93 -5.58 -1.20
C THR A 33 11.38 -5.99 -0.87
N PRO A 34 12.35 -5.05 -0.86
CA PRO A 34 13.74 -5.36 -0.54
C PRO A 34 13.91 -5.78 0.93
N ASP A 35 14.79 -6.74 1.20
CA ASP A 35 15.07 -7.19 2.58
C ASP A 35 15.64 -6.07 3.46
N ALA A 36 16.39 -5.13 2.87
CA ALA A 36 16.87 -3.94 3.57
C ALA A 36 15.71 -3.07 4.09
N TRP A 37 14.58 -3.00 3.38
CA TRP A 37 13.38 -2.32 3.86
C TRP A 37 12.71 -3.12 4.99
N LEU A 38 12.66 -4.45 4.89
CA LEU A 38 12.11 -5.31 5.96
C LEU A 38 12.89 -5.12 7.26
N GLN A 39 14.22 -5.14 7.19
CA GLN A 39 15.06 -4.87 8.36
C GLN A 39 14.78 -3.47 8.92
N TRP A 40 14.68 -2.45 8.07
CA TRP A 40 14.37 -1.09 8.50
C TRP A 40 13.01 -1.00 9.23
N ALA A 41 12.02 -1.74 8.75
CA ALA A 41 10.70 -1.82 9.38
C ALA A 41 10.72 -2.51 10.74
N LEU A 42 11.46 -3.62 10.86
CA LEU A 42 11.60 -4.36 12.12
C LEU A 42 12.38 -3.57 13.17
N ASP A 43 13.32 -2.72 12.74
CA ASP A 43 14.06 -1.83 13.63
C ASP A 43 13.26 -0.59 14.04
N ASN A 44 12.14 -0.28 13.36
CA ASN A 44 11.33 0.93 13.58
C ASN A 44 9.81 0.62 13.68
N PRO A 45 9.39 -0.29 14.59
CA PRO A 45 8.00 -0.75 14.65
C PRO A 45 7.01 0.35 15.03
N GLU A 46 7.41 1.34 15.84
CA GLU A 46 6.54 2.47 16.20
C GLU A 46 6.25 3.38 15.00
N ILE A 47 7.28 3.72 14.23
CA ILE A 47 7.15 4.55 13.02
C ILE A 47 6.32 3.79 11.97
N LEU A 48 6.51 2.48 11.84
CA LEU A 48 5.73 1.62 10.96
C LEU A 48 4.23 1.74 11.27
N LEU A 49 3.83 1.57 12.54
CA LEU A 49 2.43 1.63 12.95
C LEU A 49 1.83 3.03 12.79
N ILE A 50 2.57 4.08 13.14
CA ILE A 50 2.08 5.46 13.00
C ILE A 50 1.85 5.80 11.52
N ASP A 51 2.80 5.48 10.64
CA ASP A 51 2.65 5.77 9.21
C ASP A 51 1.60 4.86 8.56
N HIS A 52 1.48 3.60 8.99
CA HIS A 52 0.40 2.70 8.57
C HIS A 52 -0.97 3.32 8.89
N ALA A 53 -1.21 3.76 10.13
CA ALA A 53 -2.45 4.45 10.48
C ALA A 53 -2.68 5.72 9.63
N GLN A 54 -1.62 6.47 9.30
CA GLN A 54 -1.75 7.61 8.40
C GLN A 54 -2.10 7.18 6.97
N CYS A 55 -1.59 6.05 6.47
CA CYS A 55 -1.93 5.47 5.18
C CYS A 55 -3.41 5.15 5.06
N GLU A 56 -4.02 4.48 6.05
CA GLU A 56 -5.45 4.14 6.01
C GLU A 56 -6.32 5.40 5.94
N LYS A 57 -5.97 6.41 6.75
CA LYS A 57 -6.65 7.72 6.71
C LYS A 57 -6.49 8.43 5.35
N LYS A 58 -5.31 8.33 4.72
CA LYS A 58 -5.04 8.90 3.38
C LYS A 58 -5.80 8.14 2.29
N ALA A 59 -5.93 6.82 2.40
CA ALA A 59 -6.71 6.00 1.47
C ALA A 59 -8.20 6.36 1.55
N ALA A 60 -8.76 6.42 2.76
CA ALA A 60 -10.13 6.91 2.99
C ALA A 60 -10.35 8.32 2.41
N SER A 61 -9.42 9.26 2.68
CA SER A 61 -9.51 10.63 2.16
C SER A 61 -9.45 10.70 0.62
N THR A 62 -8.64 9.84 0.00
CA THR A 62 -8.56 9.73 -1.46
C THR A 62 -9.86 9.21 -2.04
N ALA A 63 -10.43 8.16 -1.46
CA ALA A 63 -11.73 7.61 -1.86
C ALA A 63 -12.85 8.65 -1.74
N MET A 64 -12.90 9.39 -0.62
CA MET A 64 -13.85 10.50 -0.44
C MET A 64 -13.68 11.59 -1.50
N SER A 65 -12.44 11.93 -1.86
CA SER A 65 -12.17 12.91 -2.92
C SER A 65 -12.69 12.45 -4.29
N LEU A 66 -12.60 11.15 -4.59
CA LEU A 66 -13.16 10.56 -5.80
C LEU A 66 -14.69 10.60 -5.81
N LEU A 67 -15.35 10.34 -4.66
CA LEU A 67 -16.80 10.45 -4.51
C LEU A 67 -17.32 11.85 -4.84
N TYR A 68 -16.64 12.89 -4.37
CA TYR A 68 -17.05 14.27 -4.64
C TYR A 68 -16.82 14.70 -6.08
N ARG A 69 -15.80 14.14 -6.74
CA ARG A 69 -15.39 14.57 -8.08
C ARG A 69 -16.16 13.85 -9.20
N TYR A 70 -16.46 12.56 -9.04
CA TYR A 70 -16.99 11.69 -10.10
C TYR A 70 -18.41 11.19 -9.76
N VAL A 71 -19.33 12.14 -9.63
CA VAL A 71 -20.70 11.89 -9.12
C VAL A 71 -21.60 11.09 -10.07
N ASP A 72 -21.30 11.07 -11.36
CA ASP A 72 -22.13 10.41 -12.38
C ASP A 72 -21.68 8.97 -12.68
N GLN A 73 -20.84 8.36 -11.82
CA GLN A 73 -20.33 7.00 -12.00
C GLN A 73 -20.81 6.07 -10.86
N PRO A 74 -22.00 5.44 -10.98
CA PRO A 74 -22.61 4.67 -9.88
C PRO A 74 -21.72 3.58 -9.29
N LEU A 75 -20.97 2.85 -10.12
CA LEU A 75 -20.07 1.79 -9.65
C LEU A 75 -18.87 2.36 -8.89
N LEU A 76 -18.25 3.43 -9.38
CA LEU A 76 -17.19 4.15 -8.66
C LEU A 76 -17.71 4.67 -7.32
N LEU A 77 -18.89 5.28 -7.30
CA LEU A 77 -19.50 5.77 -6.07
C LEU A 77 -19.72 4.66 -5.03
N SER A 78 -20.24 3.51 -5.47
CA SER A 78 -20.46 2.36 -4.60
C SER A 78 -19.14 1.82 -4.03
N LYS A 79 -18.14 1.62 -4.90
CA LYS A 79 -16.83 1.04 -4.54
C LYS A 79 -16.01 1.97 -3.65
N MET A 80 -15.91 3.26 -3.98
CA MET A 80 -15.15 4.22 -3.16
C MET A 80 -15.81 4.47 -1.80
N SER A 81 -17.15 4.41 -1.70
CA SER A 81 -17.85 4.50 -0.42
C SER A 81 -17.62 3.26 0.46
N GLN A 82 -17.55 2.07 -0.13
CA GLN A 82 -17.18 0.86 0.58
C GLN A 82 -15.73 0.93 1.07
N LEU A 83 -14.80 1.26 0.18
CA LEU A 83 -13.38 1.40 0.51
C LEU A 83 -13.17 2.42 1.63
N ALA A 84 -13.72 3.63 1.52
CA ALA A 84 -13.55 4.68 2.54
C ALA A 84 -13.98 4.22 3.95
N ARG A 85 -15.06 3.43 4.07
CA ARG A 85 -15.53 2.91 5.36
C ARG A 85 -14.61 1.80 5.88
N GLU A 86 -14.17 0.90 5.00
CA GLU A 86 -13.23 -0.16 5.36
C GLU A 86 -11.90 0.43 5.84
N GLU A 87 -11.37 1.46 5.16
CA GLU A 87 -10.12 2.10 5.57
C GLU A 87 -10.21 2.86 6.89
N LEU A 88 -11.35 3.49 7.18
CA LEU A 88 -11.54 4.10 8.50
C LEU A 88 -11.62 3.04 9.61
N LEU A 89 -12.17 1.86 9.32
CA LEU A 89 -12.14 0.74 10.25
C LEU A 89 -10.70 0.21 10.43
N HIS A 90 -9.91 0.08 9.37
CA HIS A 90 -8.49 -0.28 9.47
C HIS A 90 -7.73 0.74 10.31
N PHE A 91 -7.93 2.04 10.06
CA PHE A 91 -7.35 3.11 10.86
C PHE A 91 -7.64 2.95 12.36
N GLU A 92 -8.91 2.74 12.73
CA GLU A 92 -9.33 2.51 14.12
C GLU A 92 -8.64 1.28 14.73
N GLN A 93 -8.52 0.19 13.96
CA GLN A 93 -7.84 -1.03 14.40
C GLN A 93 -6.34 -0.83 14.63
N VAL A 94 -5.66 -0.12 13.73
CA VAL A 94 -4.22 0.21 13.88
C VAL A 94 -4.03 1.10 15.11
N VAL A 95 -4.87 2.11 15.31
CA VAL A 95 -4.79 2.99 16.51
C VAL A 95 -5.02 2.19 17.80
N GLY A 96 -6.02 1.30 17.83
CA GLY A 96 -6.24 0.44 19.00
C GLY A 96 -5.07 -0.50 19.28
N LEU A 97 -4.38 -0.98 18.24
CA LEU A 97 -3.16 -1.77 18.38
C LEU A 97 -1.99 -0.92 18.92
N MET A 98 -1.85 0.32 18.43
CA MET A 98 -0.85 1.27 18.91
C MET A 98 -1.03 1.57 20.40
N GLU A 99 -2.27 1.82 20.84
CA GLU A 99 -2.60 2.07 22.26
C GLU A 99 -2.19 0.90 23.16
N LYS A 100 -2.52 -0.34 22.76
CA LYS A 100 -2.10 -1.55 23.49
C LYS A 100 -0.57 -1.67 23.61
N ARG A 101 0.16 -1.14 22.63
CA ARG A 101 1.63 -1.19 22.55
C ARG A 101 2.30 0.05 23.15
N GLY A 102 1.53 0.98 23.73
CA GLY A 102 2.05 2.23 24.28
C GLY A 102 2.60 3.19 23.23
N VAL A 103 2.22 3.03 21.95
CA VAL A 103 2.67 3.90 20.86
C VAL A 103 1.70 5.06 20.70
N ALA A 104 2.19 6.28 20.90
CA ALA A 104 1.37 7.47 20.75
C ALA A 104 1.17 7.83 19.27
N TYR A 105 -0.08 8.06 18.85
CA TYR A 105 -0.34 8.59 17.52
C TYR A 105 0.23 10.00 17.37
N SER A 106 1.07 10.18 16.36
CA SER A 106 1.68 11.46 16.03
C SER A 106 1.67 11.68 14.52
N HIS A 107 1.87 12.93 14.10
CA HIS A 107 1.91 13.24 12.68
C HIS A 107 3.32 13.01 12.11
N LEU A 108 3.46 12.07 11.19
CA LEU A 108 4.66 11.93 10.36
C LEU A 108 4.46 12.62 9.01
N THR A 109 5.54 13.15 8.45
CA THR A 109 5.56 13.65 7.06
C THR A 109 5.32 12.51 6.08
N ALA A 110 4.62 12.76 4.98
CA ALA A 110 4.37 11.72 3.98
C ALA A 110 5.67 11.23 3.31
N SER A 111 5.67 9.97 2.86
CA SER A 111 6.74 9.46 2.00
C SER A 111 6.68 10.07 0.60
N ARG A 112 7.79 9.98 -0.14
CA ARG A 112 7.85 10.42 -1.55
C ARG A 112 7.05 9.53 -2.51
N TYR A 113 6.55 8.37 -2.07
CA TYR A 113 5.99 7.33 -2.92
C TYR A 113 4.76 7.80 -3.72
N ALA A 114 3.67 8.11 -3.01
CA ALA A 114 2.41 8.47 -3.66
C ALA A 114 2.52 9.79 -4.43
N GLU A 115 3.33 10.74 -3.95
CA GLU A 115 3.64 11.98 -4.68
C GLU A 115 4.44 11.68 -5.96
N GLY A 116 5.44 10.80 -5.88
CA GLY A 116 6.27 10.36 -7.01
C GLY A 116 5.43 9.78 -8.14
N LEU A 117 4.45 8.94 -7.82
CA LEU A 117 3.49 8.41 -8.80
C LEU A 117 2.58 9.53 -9.35
N ARG A 118 2.04 10.39 -8.47
CA ARG A 118 1.11 11.47 -8.87
C ARG A 118 1.72 12.50 -9.81
N LYS A 119 3.04 12.67 -9.84
CA LYS A 119 3.76 13.55 -10.79
C LYS A 119 3.50 13.20 -12.25
N HIS A 120 3.10 11.96 -12.54
CA HIS A 120 2.86 11.50 -13.91
C HIS A 120 1.38 11.49 -14.31
N VAL A 121 0.48 11.94 -13.44
CA VAL A 121 -0.97 11.97 -13.70
C VAL A 121 -1.30 12.97 -14.81
N ARG A 122 -2.05 12.51 -15.81
CA ARG A 122 -2.58 13.35 -16.89
C ARG A 122 -3.63 14.31 -16.35
N SER A 123 -3.76 15.48 -16.99
CA SER A 123 -4.57 16.58 -16.43
C SER A 123 -6.07 16.48 -16.72
N ASN A 124 -6.45 15.86 -17.84
CA ASN A 124 -7.83 15.84 -18.34
C ASN A 124 -8.50 14.50 -18.10
N ASP A 125 -9.80 14.52 -17.81
CA ASP A 125 -10.61 13.30 -17.75
C ASP A 125 -10.94 12.80 -19.19
N PRO A 126 -11.08 11.47 -19.42
CA PRO A 126 -11.04 10.38 -18.44
C PRO A 126 -9.62 9.91 -18.05
N ASP A 127 -8.59 10.36 -18.78
CA ASP A 127 -7.20 9.94 -18.60
C ASP A 127 -6.66 10.17 -17.19
N ARG A 128 -7.03 11.30 -16.58
CA ARG A 128 -6.70 11.63 -15.19
C ARG A 128 -7.28 10.60 -14.22
N LEU A 129 -8.56 10.27 -14.35
CA LEU A 129 -9.21 9.30 -13.49
C LEU A 129 -8.56 7.92 -13.66
N ILE A 130 -8.32 7.49 -14.90
CA ILE A 130 -7.60 6.23 -15.19
C ILE A 130 -6.27 6.19 -14.44
N ASP A 131 -5.47 7.25 -14.54
CA ASP A 131 -4.17 7.33 -13.86
C ASP A 131 -4.31 7.27 -12.33
N VAL A 132 -5.26 8.00 -11.77
CA VAL A 132 -5.51 7.99 -10.31
C VAL A 132 -5.93 6.60 -9.82
N LEU A 133 -6.76 5.89 -10.59
CA LEU A 133 -7.21 4.53 -10.25
C LEU A 133 -6.07 3.50 -10.40
N ILE A 134 -5.23 3.62 -11.42
CA ILE A 134 -4.01 2.78 -11.56
C ILE A 134 -3.06 3.00 -10.38
N ILE A 135 -2.86 4.26 -9.97
CA ILE A 135 -2.04 4.58 -8.80
C ILE A 135 -2.65 4.00 -7.52
N GLY A 136 -3.98 4.07 -7.36
CA GLY A 136 -4.70 3.41 -6.27
C GLY A 136 -4.39 1.92 -6.22
N ALA A 137 -4.57 1.22 -7.34
CA ALA A 137 -4.23 -0.20 -7.46
C ALA A 137 -2.78 -0.51 -7.05
N LEU A 138 -1.80 0.30 -7.46
CA LEU A 138 -0.40 0.12 -7.09
C LEU A 138 -0.14 0.32 -5.59
N ILE A 139 -0.80 1.29 -4.97
CA ILE A 139 -0.70 1.52 -3.53
C ILE A 139 -1.22 0.29 -2.78
N GLU A 140 -2.43 -0.19 -3.08
CA GLU A 140 -3.01 -1.34 -2.37
C GLU A 140 -2.24 -2.63 -2.67
N ALA A 141 -1.79 -2.84 -3.90
CA ALA A 141 -0.97 -3.99 -4.25
C ALA A 141 0.35 -4.01 -3.47
N ARG A 142 1.04 -2.86 -3.35
CA ARG A 142 2.27 -2.76 -2.58
C ARG A 142 2.01 -2.91 -1.08
N SER A 143 0.92 -2.36 -0.56
CA SER A 143 0.50 -2.54 0.84
C SER A 143 0.31 -4.02 1.16
N CYS A 144 -0.44 -4.73 0.31
CA CYS A 144 -0.68 -6.17 0.40
C CYS A 144 0.64 -6.96 0.43
N GLU A 145 1.56 -6.69 -0.51
CA GLU A 145 2.86 -7.36 -0.57
C GLU A 145 3.73 -7.08 0.66
N ARG A 146 3.76 -5.83 1.15
CA ARG A 146 4.52 -5.47 2.36
C ARG A 146 3.96 -6.12 3.62
N PHE A 147 2.65 -6.17 3.80
CA PHE A 147 2.03 -6.90 4.90
C PHE A 147 2.39 -8.39 4.83
N ALA A 148 2.23 -9.02 3.67
CA ALA A 148 2.56 -10.43 3.45
C ALA A 148 4.03 -10.74 3.82
N ARG A 149 4.96 -9.87 3.38
CA ARG A 149 6.40 -10.02 3.64
C ARG A 149 6.83 -9.76 5.07
N LEU A 150 6.12 -8.89 5.80
CA LEU A 150 6.41 -8.64 7.21
C LEU A 150 5.97 -9.79 8.11
N ILE A 151 4.81 -10.41 7.84
CA ILE A 151 4.16 -11.41 8.71
C ILE A 151 5.10 -12.47 9.31
N PRO A 152 6.04 -13.10 8.56
CA PRO A 152 6.95 -14.10 9.11
C PRO A 152 7.85 -13.61 10.25
N TYR A 153 8.04 -12.29 10.36
CA TYR A 153 8.96 -11.64 11.29
C TYR A 153 8.26 -10.92 12.45
N LEU A 154 6.93 -10.93 12.49
CA LEU A 154 6.14 -10.21 13.51
C LEU A 154 5.69 -11.16 14.64
N ASP A 155 5.40 -10.57 15.80
CA ASP A 155 4.71 -11.27 16.88
C ASP A 155 3.31 -11.75 16.45
N GLU A 156 2.74 -12.71 17.18
CA GLU A 156 1.49 -13.37 16.78
C GLU A 156 0.30 -12.42 16.65
N GLU A 157 0.17 -11.41 17.52
CA GLU A 157 -0.97 -10.46 17.47
C GLU A 157 -0.88 -9.62 16.19
N LEU A 158 0.28 -9.04 15.92
CA LEU A 158 0.50 -8.20 14.75
C LEU A 158 0.45 -9.00 13.44
N ALA A 159 1.08 -10.18 13.43
CA ALA A 159 1.02 -11.09 12.28
C ALA A 159 -0.42 -11.49 11.94
N LYS A 160 -1.25 -11.79 12.95
CA LYS A 160 -2.66 -12.14 12.75
C LYS A 160 -3.45 -10.95 12.19
N PHE A 161 -3.20 -9.75 12.68
CA PHE A 161 -3.83 -8.53 12.17
C PHE A 161 -3.42 -8.25 10.72
N TYR A 162 -2.12 -8.31 10.38
CA TYR A 162 -1.67 -8.08 9.01
C TYR A 162 -2.20 -9.14 8.02
N ARG A 163 -2.40 -10.39 8.45
CA ARG A 163 -3.08 -11.40 7.62
C ARG A 163 -4.52 -11.02 7.26
N THR A 164 -5.24 -10.30 8.12
CA THR A 164 -6.59 -9.83 7.76
C THR A 164 -6.54 -8.70 6.75
N LEU A 165 -5.54 -7.82 6.86
CA LEU A 165 -5.33 -6.72 5.91
C LEU A 165 -4.94 -7.21 4.52
N VAL A 166 -4.04 -8.18 4.40
CA VAL A 166 -3.66 -8.77 3.08
C VAL A 166 -4.89 -9.12 2.23
N LYS A 167 -5.96 -9.64 2.86
CA LYS A 167 -7.21 -9.97 2.16
C LYS A 167 -8.02 -8.74 1.73
N SER A 168 -8.08 -7.68 2.53
CA SER A 168 -8.76 -6.44 2.14
C SER A 168 -7.98 -5.70 1.06
N GLU A 169 -6.67 -5.54 1.23
CA GLU A 169 -5.78 -4.87 0.27
C GLU A 169 -5.85 -5.52 -1.11
N GLY A 170 -5.85 -6.86 -1.17
CA GLY A 170 -6.01 -7.60 -2.43
C GLY A 170 -7.33 -7.29 -3.14
N ARG A 171 -8.44 -7.17 -2.41
CA ARG A 171 -9.74 -6.78 -3.01
C ARG A 171 -9.74 -5.32 -3.47
N HIS A 172 -9.16 -4.41 -2.70
CA HIS A 172 -9.10 -3.00 -3.07
C HIS A 172 -8.26 -2.76 -4.31
N PHE A 173 -7.13 -3.48 -4.42
CA PHE A 173 -6.32 -3.55 -5.64
C PHE A 173 -7.17 -3.94 -6.86
N GLU A 174 -7.92 -5.04 -6.77
CA GLU A 174 -8.77 -5.53 -7.86
C GLU A 174 -9.87 -4.52 -8.21
N ASP A 175 -10.50 -3.91 -7.20
CA ASP A 175 -11.54 -2.90 -7.38
C ASP A 175 -11.00 -1.65 -8.09
N TYR A 176 -9.81 -1.16 -7.73
CA TYR A 176 -9.18 -0.04 -8.43
C TYR A 176 -8.87 -0.36 -9.89
N LEU A 177 -8.30 -1.54 -10.18
CA LEU A 177 -8.02 -1.95 -11.56
C LEU A 177 -9.30 -2.11 -12.38
N LEU A 178 -10.34 -2.70 -11.79
CA LEU A 178 -11.66 -2.81 -12.42
C LEU A 178 -12.20 -1.43 -12.80
N LEU A 179 -12.20 -0.50 -11.86
CA LEU A 179 -12.69 0.86 -12.09
C LEU A 179 -11.87 1.58 -13.16
N ALA A 180 -10.54 1.39 -13.19
CA ALA A 180 -9.66 1.98 -14.20
C ALA A 180 -10.01 1.47 -15.61
N ARG A 181 -10.19 0.14 -15.75
CA ARG A 181 -10.52 -0.51 -17.03
C ARG A 181 -11.91 -0.12 -17.53
N GLN A 182 -12.85 0.27 -16.65
CA GLN A 182 -14.18 0.69 -17.06
C GLN A 182 -14.25 2.11 -17.64
N GLN A 183 -13.21 2.93 -17.47
CA GLN A 183 -13.21 4.29 -17.99
C GLN A 183 -13.01 4.38 -19.51
N THR A 184 -12.61 3.29 -20.16
CA THR A 184 -12.30 3.27 -21.59
C THR A 184 -12.46 1.87 -22.17
N SER A 185 -12.74 1.78 -23.47
CA SER A 185 -12.71 0.52 -24.22
C SER A 185 -11.31 0.17 -24.76
N ALA A 186 -10.39 1.14 -24.77
CA ALA A 186 -9.01 0.91 -25.18
C ALA A 186 -8.23 0.17 -24.07
N SER A 187 -7.19 -0.58 -24.45
CA SER A 187 -6.28 -1.14 -23.46
C SER A 187 -5.56 -0.03 -22.69
N ILE A 188 -5.40 -0.23 -21.38
CA ILE A 188 -4.61 0.62 -20.48
C ILE A 188 -3.33 -0.08 -20.03
N ASP A 189 -2.96 -1.22 -20.63
CA ASP A 189 -1.87 -2.07 -20.14
C ASP A 189 -0.51 -1.39 -20.26
N ASP A 190 -0.26 -0.64 -21.34
CA ASP A 190 0.96 0.20 -21.48
C ASP A 190 1.03 1.27 -20.38
N ARG A 191 -0.13 1.80 -19.98
CA ARG A 191 -0.21 2.81 -18.92
C ARG A 191 0.04 2.20 -17.54
N ILE A 192 -0.49 1.00 -17.30
CA ILE A 192 -0.17 0.20 -16.11
C ILE A 192 1.33 -0.09 -16.06
N ALA A 193 1.91 -0.62 -17.14
CA ALA A 193 3.33 -0.94 -17.22
C ALA A 193 4.23 0.29 -16.97
N PHE A 194 3.83 1.45 -17.49
CA PHE A 194 4.50 2.71 -17.19
C PHE A 194 4.54 3.03 -15.69
N PHE A 195 3.40 2.94 -15.00
CA PHE A 195 3.34 3.24 -13.56
C PHE A 195 4.01 2.17 -12.71
N VAL A 196 3.90 0.89 -13.09
CA VAL A 196 4.60 -0.23 -12.44
C VAL A 196 6.12 -0.01 -12.48
N ALA A 197 6.67 0.45 -13.60
CA ALA A 197 8.10 0.76 -13.70
C ALA A 197 8.52 1.93 -12.78
N ARG A 198 7.70 2.97 -12.65
CA ARG A 198 7.95 4.09 -11.73
C ARG A 198 7.81 3.69 -10.27
N GLU A 199 6.85 2.83 -9.97
CA GLU A 199 6.64 2.27 -8.63
C GLU A 199 7.87 1.45 -8.19
N ALA A 200 8.37 0.56 -9.05
CA ALA A 200 9.55 -0.24 -8.75
C ALA A 200 10.78 0.62 -8.47
N GLU A 201 10.97 1.70 -9.21
CA GLU A 201 12.03 2.69 -9.00
C GLU A 201 11.90 3.35 -7.61
N LEU A 202 10.70 3.71 -7.18
CA LEU A 202 10.45 4.31 -5.85
C LEU A 202 10.73 3.32 -4.71
N ILE A 203 10.40 2.04 -4.91
CA ILE A 203 10.58 0.98 -3.90
C ILE A 203 12.05 0.55 -3.76
N THR A 204 12.80 0.56 -4.85
CA THR A 204 14.18 0.04 -4.87
C THR A 204 15.25 1.10 -4.72
N SER A 205 14.94 2.38 -4.98
CA SER A 205 15.92 3.46 -4.83
C SER A 205 16.11 3.89 -3.36
N PRO A 206 17.29 4.43 -2.99
CA PRO A 206 17.57 4.87 -1.63
C PRO A 206 16.60 5.93 -1.11
N ASP A 207 16.28 5.84 0.17
CA ASP A 207 15.41 6.74 0.92
C ASP A 207 16.04 7.02 2.29
N THR A 208 15.90 8.25 2.78
CA THR A 208 16.46 8.66 4.06
C THR A 208 15.42 8.67 5.17
N THR A 209 14.13 8.47 4.83
CA THR A 209 13.02 8.55 5.77
C THR A 209 12.20 7.28 5.74
N PHE A 210 12.23 6.50 6.82
CA PHE A 210 11.42 5.28 6.92
C PHE A 210 9.92 5.58 6.93
N ARG A 211 9.20 4.95 6.02
CA ARG A 211 7.74 4.97 5.89
C ARG A 211 7.24 3.63 5.36
N PHE A 212 5.95 3.35 5.54
CA PHE A 212 5.30 2.14 5.06
C PHE A 212 5.45 1.93 3.56
N HIS A 213 5.55 3.00 2.75
CA HIS A 213 5.85 2.95 1.31
C HIS A 213 7.23 3.56 0.93
N SER A 214 8.17 3.69 1.87
CA SER A 214 9.54 4.20 1.57
C SER A 214 10.36 3.24 0.70
N GLY A 215 11.43 3.77 0.07
CA GLY A 215 12.45 2.97 -0.63
C GLY A 215 13.42 2.25 0.32
N VAL A 216 14.60 1.84 -0.17
CA VAL A 216 15.62 1.18 0.66
C VAL A 216 16.37 2.20 1.54
N PRO A 217 16.82 1.84 2.75
CA PRO A 217 17.63 2.76 3.57
C PRO A 217 18.92 3.18 2.84
N ALA A 218 19.20 4.49 2.83
CA ALA A 218 20.39 5.12 2.23
C ALA A 218 21.65 5.00 3.09
#